data_AF-A0A931NDI5-F1
#
_entry.id   AF-A0A931NDI5-F1
#
_cell.length_a   1.000
_cell.length_b   1.000
_cell.length_c   1.000
_cell.angle_alpha   90.00
_cell.angle_beta   90.00
_cell.angle_gamma   90.00
#
_symmetry.space_group_name_H-M   'P 1'
#
loop_
_entity.id
_entity.type
_entity.pdbx_description
1 polymer ?
#
loop_
_entity_poly.entity_id
_entity_poly.type
_entity_poly.pdbx_seq_one_letter_code
_entity_poly.pdbx_strand_id
1 'polypeptide(L)'
;MRVLATLTVTAALLGANAPALAEGMRFNFSGFGQYTVGKVLSGDKKPFSLTGNWNCPCAIANWEYVGVYEKDKGWQADQESLIGLQGTLHFSDSISATAQVLARPGNFNFRPTLDWAYGSWAVSDHWTVQAGRKRIPLYYYSDFLYIGTAYPWVRPPQDVYGWPIYAYDGVNAAYSGQWGSVTVDANVWAGGFTHNNAPYNTKIYYGAKTNEKWKGIHGAYITLTKDEWNGRVMVMRHKANTWTPAYDDQPETVWVPNLQTTIIALSLNYDGANWLLRSELNRFKQDTSKAQYDYYLLGVGYRVGDWTAMLTQSNYKTKDLGTAFGNPPQGIEARRSRSVALRYDLNKNWALKGQYDVSKDRTTWYDFFGDHKMLTFSAQTSF
;
A
#
# COMPACT_ATOMS: atom_id res chain seq x y z
N MET A 1 -2.28 -31.67 -13.95
CA MET A 1 -3.30 -31.37 -14.98
C MET A 1 -4.62 -31.16 -14.24
N ARG A 2 -5.36 -30.08 -14.53
CA ARG A 2 -6.46 -29.46 -13.73
C ARG A 2 -5.91 -28.53 -12.63
N VAL A 3 -6.23 -27.24 -12.53
CA VAL A 3 -7.36 -26.43 -13.04
C VAL A 3 -6.81 -25.11 -13.60
N LEU A 4 -6.89 -24.90 -14.93
CA LEU A 4 -6.88 -23.56 -15.50
C LEU A 4 -8.26 -22.99 -15.24
N ALA A 5 -8.40 -22.13 -14.22
CA ALA A 5 -9.55 -21.25 -14.14
C ALA A 5 -9.31 -20.12 -15.15
N THR A 6 -9.82 -20.32 -16.37
CA THR A 6 -9.90 -19.27 -17.37
C THR A 6 -10.74 -18.15 -16.78
N LEU A 7 -10.10 -17.06 -16.37
CA LEU A 7 -10.78 -15.84 -15.96
C LEU A 7 -11.28 -15.16 -17.23
N THR A 8 -12.40 -15.64 -17.77
CA THR A 8 -13.21 -14.87 -18.72
C THR A 8 -13.77 -13.68 -17.96
N VAL A 9 -13.10 -12.54 -18.08
CA VAL A 9 -13.66 -11.23 -17.71
C VAL A 9 -14.73 -10.92 -18.75
N THR A 10 -15.92 -11.47 -18.56
CA THR A 10 -17.10 -11.02 -19.28
C THR A 10 -17.49 -9.69 -18.65
N ALA A 11 -17.14 -8.59 -19.30
CA ALA A 11 -17.69 -7.26 -19.02
C ALA A 11 -19.19 -7.28 -19.34
N ALA A 12 -20.00 -7.79 -18.41
CA ALA A 12 -21.46 -7.80 -18.47
C ALA A 12 -22.01 -7.22 -17.16
N LEU A 13 -21.76 -5.93 -16.94
CA LEU A 13 -22.42 -5.12 -15.91
C LEU A 13 -22.74 -3.74 -16.49
N LEU A 14 -23.50 -3.73 -17.59
CA LEU A 14 -24.24 -2.56 -18.06
C LEU A 14 -25.66 -3.04 -18.33
N GLY A 15 -26.54 -2.88 -17.34
CA GLY A 15 -27.93 -3.31 -17.47
C GLY A 15 -28.71 -3.50 -16.17
N ALA A 16 -28.12 -3.25 -14.99
CA ALA A 16 -28.93 -3.12 -13.78
C ALA A 16 -29.61 -1.75 -13.81
N ASN A 17 -30.94 -1.74 -13.89
CA ASN A 17 -31.77 -0.55 -13.71
C ASN A 17 -31.27 0.20 -12.46
N ALA A 18 -30.64 1.36 -12.65
CA ALA A 18 -30.33 2.23 -11.53
C ALA A 18 -31.66 2.55 -10.84
N PRO A 19 -31.81 2.34 -9.52
CA PRO A 19 -32.99 2.82 -8.82
C PRO A 19 -33.12 4.31 -9.13
N ALA A 20 -34.32 4.75 -9.48
CA ALA A 20 -34.59 6.17 -9.68
C ALA A 20 -34.16 6.89 -8.38
N LEU A 21 -33.07 7.65 -8.46
CA LEU A 21 -32.58 8.41 -7.33
C LEU A 21 -33.64 9.45 -6.97
N ALA A 22 -33.80 9.73 -5.68
CA ALA A 22 -34.67 10.82 -5.27
C ALA A 22 -34.22 12.13 -5.91
N GLU A 23 -35.17 13.03 -6.15
CA GLU A 23 -34.92 14.31 -6.83
C GLU A 23 -33.78 15.09 -6.15
N GLY A 24 -32.78 15.51 -6.94
CA GLY A 24 -31.59 16.22 -6.44
C GLY A 24 -30.40 15.35 -6.02
N MET A 25 -30.55 14.04 -5.88
CA MET A 25 -29.43 13.13 -5.59
C MET A 25 -28.65 12.78 -6.86
N ARG A 26 -27.31 12.76 -6.76
CA ARG A 26 -26.42 12.40 -7.88
C ARG A 26 -25.54 11.22 -7.49
N PHE A 27 -25.36 10.25 -8.38
CA PHE A 27 -24.48 9.11 -8.17
C PHE A 27 -23.34 9.10 -9.17
N ASN A 28 -22.11 9.01 -8.66
CA ASN A 28 -20.89 8.87 -9.45
C ASN A 28 -20.30 7.49 -9.21
N PHE A 29 -19.76 6.89 -10.27
CA PHE A 29 -19.10 5.60 -10.22
C PHE A 29 -17.73 5.68 -10.89
N SER A 30 -16.78 4.95 -10.34
CA SER A 30 -15.43 4.81 -10.89
C SER A 30 -14.86 3.45 -10.50
N GLY A 31 -13.84 3.01 -11.21
CA GLY A 31 -13.14 1.77 -10.88
C GLY A 31 -11.70 1.77 -11.34
N PHE A 32 -10.98 0.75 -10.87
CA PHE A 32 -9.61 0.47 -11.28
C PHE A 32 -9.37 -1.02 -11.25
N GLY A 33 -8.39 -1.47 -12.03
CA GLY A 33 -8.02 -2.87 -12.04
C GLY A 33 -6.60 -3.06 -12.53
N GLN A 34 -6.01 -4.17 -12.12
CA GLN A 34 -4.74 -4.63 -12.67
C GLN A 34 -4.77 -6.14 -12.79
N TYR A 35 -4.33 -6.62 -13.94
CA TYR A 35 -4.01 -8.03 -14.16
C TYR A 35 -2.50 -8.14 -14.26
N THR A 36 -1.88 -8.74 -13.26
CA THR A 36 -0.42 -8.80 -13.12
C THR A 36 0.03 -10.25 -13.13
N VAL A 37 0.95 -10.57 -14.03
CA VAL A 37 1.64 -11.86 -14.10
C VAL A 37 3.10 -11.69 -13.73
N GLY A 38 3.64 -12.63 -12.97
CA GLY A 38 5.00 -12.54 -12.46
C GLY A 38 5.68 -13.89 -12.28
N LYS A 39 7.01 -13.86 -12.30
CA LYS A 39 7.85 -15.04 -12.09
C LYS A 39 9.14 -14.67 -11.38
N VAL A 40 9.45 -15.41 -10.32
CA VAL A 40 10.79 -15.37 -9.69
C VAL A 40 11.77 -16.12 -10.58
N LEU A 41 12.79 -15.44 -11.05
CA LEU A 41 13.80 -15.99 -11.96
C LEU A 41 14.91 -16.72 -11.19
N SER A 42 15.32 -16.17 -10.06
CA SER A 42 16.37 -16.72 -9.20
C SER A 42 16.32 -16.09 -7.82
N GLY A 43 16.96 -16.71 -6.85
CA GLY A 43 17.09 -16.18 -5.51
C GLY A 43 17.63 -17.23 -4.55
N ASP A 44 17.67 -16.90 -3.27
CA ASP A 44 18.18 -17.81 -2.25
C ASP A 44 17.13 -18.85 -1.87
N LYS A 45 17.59 -20.09 -1.68
CA LYS A 45 16.81 -21.15 -1.05
C LYS A 45 17.03 -21.08 0.44
N LYS A 46 16.27 -20.20 1.11
CA LYS A 46 16.21 -20.17 2.57
C LYS A 46 14.86 -20.72 3.01
N PRO A 47 14.81 -21.66 3.98
CA PRO A 47 13.57 -21.94 4.68
C PRO A 47 13.18 -20.64 5.36
N PHE A 48 12.05 -20.07 4.96
CA PHE A 48 11.56 -18.83 5.56
C PHE A 48 11.29 -19.07 7.05
N SER A 49 12.21 -18.65 7.92
CA SER A 49 12.34 -19.25 9.26
C SER A 49 11.18 -18.89 10.20
N LEU A 50 10.41 -17.86 9.86
CA LEU A 50 9.36 -17.35 10.73
C LEU A 50 8.04 -18.11 10.60
N THR A 51 7.70 -18.60 9.40
CA THR A 51 6.39 -19.25 9.18
C THR A 51 6.45 -20.53 8.36
N GLY A 52 7.53 -20.77 7.61
CA GLY A 52 7.62 -21.95 6.73
C GLY A 52 6.54 -22.01 5.63
N ASN A 53 5.79 -20.92 5.40
CA ASN A 53 4.62 -20.91 4.53
C ASN A 53 4.95 -20.99 3.03
N TRP A 54 6.20 -20.72 2.64
CA TRP A 54 6.61 -20.60 1.24
C TRP A 54 7.89 -21.37 0.95
N ASN A 55 7.94 -21.97 -0.23
CA ASN A 55 9.10 -22.68 -0.75
C ASN A 55 9.98 -21.72 -1.56
N CYS A 56 10.82 -20.96 -0.86
CA CYS A 56 11.71 -20.00 -1.51
C CYS A 56 12.80 -20.70 -2.35
N PRO A 57 13.21 -20.13 -3.51
CA PRO A 57 13.29 -18.70 -3.74
C PRO A 57 11.95 -18.06 -4.05
N CYS A 58 11.68 -16.95 -3.39
CA CYS A 58 10.37 -16.30 -3.41
C CYS A 58 10.55 -14.78 -3.40
N ALA A 59 9.49 -14.04 -3.74
CA ALA A 59 9.49 -12.59 -3.73
C ALA A 59 8.17 -12.06 -3.15
N ILE A 60 8.26 -11.25 -2.09
CA ILE A 60 7.09 -10.50 -1.62
C ILE A 60 6.86 -9.33 -2.58
N ALA A 61 5.71 -9.35 -3.23
CA ALA A 61 5.26 -8.26 -4.07
C ALA A 61 4.21 -7.37 -3.40
N ASN A 62 3.58 -7.84 -2.31
CA ASN A 62 2.73 -7.02 -1.46
C ASN A 62 2.69 -7.51 0.00
N TRP A 63 2.88 -6.60 0.94
CA TRP A 63 2.87 -6.89 2.38
C TRP A 63 1.49 -6.82 3.04
N GLU A 64 0.63 -5.92 2.59
CA GLU A 64 -0.68 -5.65 3.20
C GLU A 64 -1.60 -6.87 3.12
N TYR A 65 -1.62 -7.54 1.97
CA TYR A 65 -2.45 -8.70 1.70
C TYR A 65 -1.66 -9.96 1.34
N VAL A 66 -0.33 -9.91 1.47
CA VAL A 66 0.59 -11.06 1.34
C VAL A 66 0.56 -11.65 -0.07
N GLY A 67 1.02 -10.86 -1.04
CA GLY A 67 1.33 -11.34 -2.39
C GLY A 67 2.76 -11.86 -2.44
N VAL A 68 2.93 -13.18 -2.61
CA VAL A 68 4.25 -13.84 -2.62
C VAL A 68 4.36 -14.72 -3.86
N TYR A 69 5.33 -14.42 -4.73
CA TYR A 69 5.66 -15.29 -5.85
C TYR A 69 6.67 -16.34 -5.40
N GLU A 70 6.40 -17.61 -5.70
CA GLU A 70 7.36 -18.70 -5.48
C GLU A 70 7.96 -19.15 -6.81
N LYS A 71 9.28 -19.41 -6.83
CA LYS A 71 10.01 -19.76 -8.06
C LYS A 71 9.56 -21.10 -8.66
N ASP A 72 9.27 -22.09 -7.82
CA ASP A 72 8.86 -23.43 -8.22
C ASP A 72 7.48 -23.47 -8.89
N LYS A 73 6.60 -22.52 -8.54
CA LYS A 73 5.28 -22.33 -9.15
C LYS A 73 5.34 -21.64 -10.53
N GLY A 74 6.49 -21.13 -10.95
CA GLY A 74 6.67 -20.51 -12.26
C GLY A 74 5.90 -19.19 -12.41
N TRP A 75 5.17 -19.03 -13.51
CA TRP A 75 4.35 -17.85 -13.77
C TRP A 75 3.09 -17.88 -12.90
N GLN A 76 2.87 -16.84 -12.11
CA GLN A 76 1.70 -16.68 -11.24
C GLN A 76 0.99 -15.37 -11.58
N ALA A 77 -0.32 -15.33 -11.42
CA ALA A 77 -1.15 -14.15 -11.74
C ALA A 77 -1.99 -13.67 -10.54
N ASP A 78 -2.04 -14.45 -9.47
CA ASP A 78 -2.93 -14.29 -8.33
C ASP A 78 -2.25 -13.62 -7.13
N GLN A 79 -1.05 -13.07 -7.31
CA GLN A 79 -0.28 -12.43 -6.24
C GLN A 79 -0.47 -10.91 -6.17
N GLU A 80 -0.85 -10.29 -7.29
CA GLU A 80 -1.00 -8.84 -7.38
C GLU A 80 -2.18 -8.38 -8.24
N SER A 81 -2.89 -9.29 -8.91
CA SER A 81 -4.08 -8.91 -9.67
C SER A 81 -5.19 -8.45 -8.73
N LEU A 82 -5.83 -7.32 -9.02
CA LEU A 82 -6.91 -6.78 -8.21
C LEU A 82 -7.92 -5.99 -9.05
N ILE A 83 -9.12 -5.80 -8.52
CA ILE A 83 -10.14 -4.93 -9.09
C ILE A 83 -10.89 -4.20 -7.97
N GLY A 84 -10.99 -2.89 -8.11
CA GLY A 84 -11.67 -2.00 -7.17
C GLY A 84 -12.78 -1.23 -7.85
N LEU A 85 -13.90 -1.08 -7.16
CA LEU A 85 -15.04 -0.27 -7.56
C LEU A 85 -15.36 0.74 -6.47
N GLN A 86 -15.62 1.99 -6.87
CA GLN A 86 -15.98 3.07 -5.97
C GLN A 86 -17.28 3.73 -6.44
N GLY A 87 -18.21 3.88 -5.50
CA GLY A 87 -19.44 4.64 -5.67
C GLY A 87 -19.47 5.84 -4.73
N THR A 88 -19.90 6.98 -5.26
CA THR A 88 -20.13 8.21 -4.48
C THR A 88 -21.55 8.69 -4.69
N LEU A 89 -22.30 8.78 -3.61
CA LEU A 89 -23.66 9.32 -3.58
C LEU A 89 -23.63 10.74 -3.02
N HIS A 90 -24.05 11.71 -3.82
CA HIS A 90 -24.20 13.11 -3.42
C HIS A 90 -25.64 13.35 -2.98
N PHE A 91 -25.81 13.74 -1.72
CA PHE A 91 -27.11 14.11 -1.13
C PHE A 91 -27.43 15.59 -1.34
N SER A 92 -26.40 16.41 -1.49
CA SER A 92 -26.45 17.83 -1.85
C SER A 92 -25.13 18.23 -2.52
N ASP A 93 -24.95 19.52 -2.81
CA ASP A 93 -23.67 20.02 -3.33
C ASP A 93 -22.53 19.99 -2.31
N SER A 94 -22.84 19.90 -1.01
CA SER A 94 -21.84 19.89 0.07
C SER A 94 -21.74 18.57 0.82
N ILE A 95 -22.70 17.64 0.67
CA ILE A 95 -22.73 16.39 1.43
C ILE A 95 -22.75 15.17 0.50
N SER A 96 -21.82 14.26 0.72
CA SER A 96 -21.74 12.99 -0.02
C SER A 96 -21.31 11.82 0.86
N ALA A 97 -21.58 10.60 0.41
CA ALA A 97 -21.03 9.37 0.97
C ALA A 97 -20.29 8.59 -0.11
N THR A 98 -19.12 8.03 0.22
CA THR A 98 -18.31 7.23 -0.69
C THR A 98 -18.06 5.85 -0.08
N ALA A 99 -18.13 4.82 -0.91
CA ALA A 99 -17.75 3.46 -0.54
C ALA A 99 -16.88 2.85 -1.65
N GLN A 100 -15.85 2.10 -1.25
CA GLN A 100 -14.96 1.38 -2.15
C GLN A 100 -14.90 -0.10 -1.78
N VAL A 101 -15.17 -0.95 -2.76
CA VAL A 101 -15.07 -2.40 -2.64
C VAL A 101 -13.90 -2.88 -3.48
N LEU A 102 -13.12 -3.83 -2.97
CA LEU A 102 -11.91 -4.34 -3.61
C LEU A 102 -11.88 -5.87 -3.56
N ALA A 103 -11.58 -6.51 -4.68
CA ALA A 103 -11.22 -7.92 -4.75
C ALA A 103 -9.73 -8.02 -5.09
N ARG A 104 -8.96 -8.71 -4.22
CA ARG A 104 -7.52 -8.83 -4.31
C ARG A 104 -7.01 -10.15 -3.68
N PRO A 105 -5.73 -10.51 -3.88
CA PRO A 105 -5.12 -11.67 -3.24
C PRO A 105 -5.22 -11.57 -1.73
N GLY A 106 -5.27 -12.71 -1.04
CA GLY A 106 -5.37 -12.73 0.43
C GLY A 106 -6.79 -12.50 0.98
N ASN A 107 -7.73 -11.93 0.22
CA ASN A 107 -9.14 -11.81 0.62
C ASN A 107 -9.91 -13.14 0.47
N PHE A 108 -9.58 -14.20 1.23
CA PHE A 108 -10.32 -15.47 1.24
C PHE A 108 -10.71 -16.00 -0.17
N ASN A 109 -9.75 -16.08 -1.10
CA ASN A 109 -9.97 -16.35 -2.54
C ASN A 109 -10.72 -15.23 -3.28
N PHE A 110 -10.18 -14.00 -3.26
CA PHE A 110 -10.71 -12.84 -4.00
C PHE A 110 -12.14 -12.42 -3.61
N ARG A 111 -12.61 -12.77 -2.42
CA ARG A 111 -13.88 -12.24 -1.90
C ARG A 111 -13.79 -10.71 -1.79
N PRO A 112 -14.76 -9.97 -2.32
CA PRO A 112 -14.74 -8.51 -2.24
C PRO A 112 -14.78 -8.03 -0.77
N THR A 113 -13.92 -7.07 -0.43
CA THR A 113 -13.88 -6.42 0.88
C THR A 113 -14.19 -4.94 0.75
N LEU A 114 -14.86 -4.38 1.77
CA LEU A 114 -15.07 -2.94 1.88
C LEU A 114 -13.80 -2.31 2.45
N ASP A 115 -12.98 -1.72 1.58
CA ASP A 115 -11.72 -1.10 1.99
C ASP A 115 -11.99 0.26 2.62
N TRP A 116 -12.84 1.10 2.01
CA TRP A 116 -13.21 2.44 2.50
C TRP A 116 -14.73 2.66 2.50
N ALA A 117 -15.21 3.42 3.48
CA ALA A 117 -16.60 3.87 3.57
C ALA A 117 -16.68 5.10 4.47
N TYR A 118 -16.99 6.27 3.90
CA TYR A 118 -16.99 7.53 4.65
C TYR A 118 -17.99 8.54 4.09
N GLY A 119 -18.48 9.41 4.97
CA GLY A 119 -19.20 10.63 4.62
C GLY A 119 -18.24 11.80 4.42
N SER A 120 -18.60 12.73 3.56
CA SER A 120 -17.88 13.99 3.30
C SER A 120 -18.83 15.17 3.42
N TRP A 121 -18.35 16.24 4.05
CA TRP A 121 -19.00 17.53 4.15
C TRP A 121 -18.02 18.63 3.69
N ALA A 122 -18.32 19.25 2.55
CA ALA A 122 -17.65 20.46 2.09
C ALA A 122 -18.14 21.65 2.94
N VAL A 123 -17.32 22.04 3.92
CA VAL A 123 -17.61 23.15 4.84
C VAL A 123 -17.44 24.49 4.13
N SER A 124 -16.55 24.54 3.14
CA SER A 124 -16.33 25.68 2.24
C SER A 124 -15.65 25.18 0.96
N ASP A 125 -15.39 26.08 0.01
CA ASP A 125 -14.68 25.77 -1.24
C ASP A 125 -13.27 25.17 -1.01
N HIS A 126 -12.68 25.39 0.17
CA HIS A 126 -11.33 24.93 0.49
C HIS A 126 -11.28 23.81 1.52
N TRP A 127 -12.34 23.63 2.33
CA TRP A 127 -12.32 22.72 3.47
C TRP A 127 -13.35 21.61 3.34
N THR A 128 -12.89 20.37 3.44
CA THR A 128 -13.76 19.19 3.52
C THR A 128 -13.50 18.44 4.81
N VAL A 129 -14.55 18.19 5.59
CA VAL A 129 -14.52 17.30 6.76
C VAL A 129 -15.08 15.94 6.36
N GLN A 130 -14.43 14.87 6.78
CA GLN A 130 -14.82 13.51 6.44
C GLN A 130 -14.82 12.63 7.68
N ALA A 131 -15.72 11.65 7.72
CA ALA A 131 -15.84 10.71 8.82
C ALA A 131 -16.17 9.31 8.30
N GLY A 132 -15.45 8.30 8.81
CA GLY A 132 -15.63 6.90 8.42
C GLY A 132 -14.30 6.16 8.29
N ARG A 133 -14.30 5.10 7.48
CA ARG A 133 -13.12 4.29 7.18
C ARG A 133 -12.40 4.83 5.96
N LYS A 134 -11.11 5.14 6.10
CA LYS A 134 -10.22 5.59 5.02
C LYS A 134 -8.84 4.95 5.11
N ARG A 135 -8.10 4.96 4.00
CA ARG A 135 -6.68 4.61 4.00
C ARG A 135 -5.87 5.61 4.82
N ILE A 136 -4.85 5.14 5.53
CA ILE A 136 -3.91 6.03 6.22
C ILE A 136 -2.98 6.65 5.16
N PRO A 137 -2.89 7.99 5.08
CA PRO A 137 -2.01 8.70 4.15
C PRO A 137 -0.54 8.69 4.63
N LEU A 138 0.01 7.50 4.90
CA LEU A 138 1.36 7.35 5.49
C LEU A 138 2.46 7.90 4.58
N TYR A 139 2.38 7.62 3.28
CA TYR A 139 3.41 7.95 2.30
C TYR A 139 2.78 8.58 1.06
N TYR A 140 3.61 9.05 0.13
CA TYR A 140 3.14 9.79 -1.03
C TYR A 140 2.11 9.01 -1.86
N TYR A 141 2.40 7.75 -2.20
CA TYR A 141 1.49 6.88 -2.96
C TYR A 141 0.42 6.20 -2.10
N SER A 142 0.42 6.38 -0.78
CA SER A 142 -0.52 5.64 0.09
C SER A 142 -1.96 5.84 -0.35
N ASP A 143 -2.37 7.08 -0.65
CA ASP A 143 -3.76 7.42 -0.98
C ASP A 143 -4.27 6.78 -2.28
N PHE A 144 -3.35 6.39 -3.17
CA PHE A 144 -3.67 5.86 -4.49
C PHE A 144 -2.87 4.59 -4.83
N LEU A 145 -2.45 3.83 -3.81
CA LEU A 145 -1.57 2.67 -3.95
C LEU A 145 -2.14 1.61 -4.91
N TYR A 146 -3.47 1.47 -4.95
CA TYR A 146 -4.14 0.50 -5.83
C TYR A 146 -4.45 0.99 -7.23
N ILE A 147 -4.29 2.29 -7.48
CA ILE A 147 -4.54 2.88 -8.78
C ILE A 147 -3.25 2.80 -9.58
N GLY A 148 -2.99 1.62 -10.15
CA GLY A 148 -1.75 1.33 -10.86
C GLY A 148 -1.40 2.36 -11.94
N THR A 149 -2.40 2.91 -12.65
CA THR A 149 -2.21 3.94 -13.69
C THR A 149 -1.59 5.25 -13.16
N ALA A 150 -1.66 5.51 -11.84
CA ALA A 150 -1.16 6.72 -11.19
C ALA A 150 0.36 6.76 -10.99
N TYR A 151 1.08 5.68 -11.29
CA TYR A 151 2.55 5.63 -11.17
C TYR A 151 3.20 4.83 -12.31
N PRO A 152 4.51 4.99 -12.57
CA PRO A 152 5.19 4.33 -13.70
C PRO A 152 5.49 2.84 -13.48
N TRP A 153 5.67 2.40 -12.24
CA TRP A 153 5.97 1.00 -11.90
C TRP A 153 4.77 0.06 -12.07
N VAL A 154 5.03 -1.25 -12.16
CA VAL A 154 4.00 -2.27 -11.91
C VAL A 154 3.51 -2.17 -10.47
N ARG A 155 4.43 -2.01 -9.52
CA ARG A 155 4.18 -1.78 -8.09
C ARG A 155 5.22 -0.80 -7.52
N PRO A 156 4.87 0.07 -6.57
CA PRO A 156 5.88 0.82 -5.84
C PRO A 156 6.86 -0.13 -5.10
N PRO A 157 8.11 0.28 -4.88
CA PRO A 157 9.09 -0.52 -4.17
C PRO A 157 8.62 -0.99 -2.79
N GLN A 158 8.64 -2.31 -2.62
CA GLN A 158 8.12 -2.97 -1.42
C GLN A 158 9.00 -2.78 -0.18
N ASP A 159 10.23 -2.28 -0.34
CA ASP A 159 11.06 -1.86 0.80
C ASP A 159 10.38 -0.74 1.59
N VAL A 160 9.66 0.16 0.91
CA VAL A 160 8.95 1.27 1.54
C VAL A 160 7.51 0.90 1.87
N TYR A 161 6.84 0.19 0.96
CA TYR A 161 5.40 -0.08 1.04
C TYR A 161 5.04 -1.37 1.77
N GLY A 162 5.44 -1.51 3.04
CA GLY A 162 5.09 -2.66 3.88
C GLY A 162 4.77 -2.32 5.34
N TRP A 163 3.54 -2.59 5.78
CA TRP A 163 3.06 -2.35 7.15
C TRP A 163 1.77 -3.14 7.46
N PRO A 164 1.44 -3.41 8.74
CA PRO A 164 0.32 -4.28 9.12
C PRO A 164 -1.07 -3.62 9.07
N ILE A 165 -1.16 -2.29 9.14
CA ILE A 165 -2.42 -1.53 9.23
C ILE A 165 -2.51 -0.48 8.11
N TYR A 166 -3.46 -0.65 7.20
CA TYR A 166 -3.61 0.21 6.03
C TYR A 166 -4.71 1.26 6.14
N ALA A 167 -5.66 1.09 7.05
CA ALA A 167 -6.82 1.97 7.19
C ALA A 167 -6.93 2.54 8.60
N TYR A 168 -7.77 3.56 8.75
CA TYR A 168 -8.26 4.08 10.02
C TYR A 168 -9.76 4.35 9.94
N ASP A 169 -10.44 4.06 11.05
CA ASP A 169 -11.82 4.48 11.31
C ASP A 169 -11.73 5.75 12.15
N GLY A 170 -12.21 6.87 11.61
CA GLY A 170 -12.07 8.16 12.29
C GLY A 170 -12.55 9.35 11.47
N VAL A 171 -11.93 10.51 11.72
CA VAL A 171 -12.28 11.79 11.11
C VAL A 171 -11.05 12.44 10.49
N ASN A 172 -11.25 13.23 9.44
CA ASN A 172 -10.22 14.12 8.92
C ASN A 172 -10.79 15.46 8.46
N ALA A 173 -9.95 16.49 8.46
CA ALA A 173 -10.19 17.76 7.78
C ALA A 173 -9.13 17.94 6.70
N ALA A 174 -9.58 18.09 5.45
CA ALA A 174 -8.74 18.32 4.28
C ALA A 174 -8.88 19.78 3.83
N TYR A 175 -7.75 20.42 3.54
CA TYR A 175 -7.67 21.72 2.91
C TYR A 175 -7.11 21.55 1.49
N SER A 176 -7.69 22.25 0.52
CA SER A 176 -7.12 22.41 -0.82
C SER A 176 -7.32 23.84 -1.29
N GLY A 177 -6.23 24.50 -1.70
CA GLY A 177 -6.26 25.90 -2.09
C GLY A 177 -5.01 26.34 -2.84
N GLN A 178 -4.93 27.63 -3.13
CA GLN A 178 -3.78 28.24 -3.78
C GLN A 178 -3.23 29.40 -2.94
N TRP A 179 -1.90 29.51 -2.88
CA TRP A 179 -1.19 30.65 -2.33
C TRP A 179 -0.22 31.19 -3.38
N GLY A 180 -0.62 32.28 -4.04
CA GLY A 180 0.08 32.76 -5.23
C GLY A 180 0.06 31.70 -6.33
N SER A 181 1.24 31.29 -6.80
CA SER A 181 1.39 30.23 -7.82
C SER A 181 1.55 28.83 -7.23
N VAL A 182 1.37 28.65 -5.91
CA VAL A 182 1.59 27.38 -5.21
C VAL A 182 0.25 26.78 -4.83
N THR A 183 -0.02 25.56 -5.27
CA THR A 183 -1.16 24.76 -4.76
C THR A 183 -0.77 24.13 -3.43
N VAL A 184 -1.67 24.22 -2.46
CA VAL A 184 -1.49 23.71 -1.10
C VAL A 184 -2.59 22.70 -0.81
N ASP A 185 -2.20 21.46 -0.55
CA ASP A 185 -3.09 20.42 -0.05
C ASP A 185 -2.63 20.00 1.35
N ALA A 186 -3.52 20.07 2.34
CA ALA A 186 -3.20 19.66 3.70
C ALA A 186 -4.31 18.74 4.25
N ASN A 187 -3.94 17.86 5.17
CA ASN A 187 -4.89 17.01 5.87
C ASN A 187 -4.44 16.80 7.30
N VAL A 188 -5.41 16.82 8.21
CA VAL A 188 -5.24 16.35 9.59
C VAL A 188 -6.27 15.26 9.85
N TRP A 189 -5.86 14.18 10.49
CA TRP A 189 -6.74 13.06 10.77
C TRP A 189 -6.52 12.50 12.17
N ALA A 190 -7.57 11.88 12.71
CA ALA A 190 -7.52 11.14 13.96
C ALA A 190 -8.45 9.94 13.93
N GLY A 191 -8.07 8.84 14.61
CA GLY A 191 -8.89 7.63 14.68
C GLY A 191 -8.17 6.42 15.26
N GLY A 192 -8.61 5.24 14.86
CA GLY A 192 -7.97 3.96 15.18
C GLY A 192 -8.38 2.88 14.20
N PHE A 193 -7.72 1.74 14.26
CA PHE A 193 -8.07 0.60 13.42
C PHE A 193 -7.70 -0.71 14.10
N THR A 194 -8.55 -1.71 13.92
CA THR A 194 -8.28 -3.09 14.33
C THR A 194 -8.33 -3.98 13.10
N HIS A 195 -7.25 -4.71 12.86
CA HIS A 195 -7.17 -5.72 11.81
C HIS A 195 -7.09 -7.10 12.46
N ASN A 196 -8.21 -7.81 12.44
CA ASN A 196 -8.28 -9.18 12.93
C ASN A 196 -7.64 -10.12 11.91
N ASN A 197 -6.86 -11.09 12.39
CA ASN A 197 -6.09 -12.03 11.58
C ASN A 197 -5.28 -11.32 10.48
N ALA A 198 -4.56 -10.25 10.88
CA ALA A 198 -3.81 -9.38 9.99
C ALA A 198 -2.80 -10.21 9.16
N PRO A 199 -2.97 -10.32 7.81
CA PRO A 199 -2.15 -11.21 6.99
C PRO A 199 -0.64 -10.96 7.10
N TYR A 200 -0.23 -9.70 7.20
CA TYR A 200 1.15 -9.29 7.47
C TYR A 200 1.71 -10.03 8.71
N ASN A 201 1.02 -9.94 9.84
CA ASN A 201 1.47 -10.58 11.08
C ASN A 201 1.30 -12.11 11.00
N THR A 202 0.11 -12.59 10.64
CA THR A 202 -0.23 -14.02 10.64
C THR A 202 0.64 -14.83 9.69
N LYS A 203 0.83 -14.38 8.44
CA LYS A 203 1.46 -15.20 7.40
C LYS A 203 2.95 -14.93 7.24
N ILE A 204 3.41 -13.71 7.51
CA ILE A 204 4.81 -13.31 7.30
C ILE A 204 5.62 -13.40 8.59
N TYR A 205 5.13 -12.91 9.73
CA TYR A 205 5.99 -12.78 10.92
C TYR A 205 5.78 -13.85 11.99
N TYR A 206 4.56 -14.35 12.21
CA TYR A 206 4.27 -15.20 13.37
C TYR A 206 3.80 -16.62 13.04
N GLY A 207 3.24 -16.86 11.85
CA GLY A 207 2.77 -18.19 11.44
C GLY A 207 1.48 -18.66 12.11
N ALA A 208 0.94 -17.88 13.05
CA ALA A 208 -0.31 -18.12 13.75
C ALA A 208 -1.26 -16.92 13.64
N LYS A 209 -2.57 -17.15 13.81
CA LYS A 209 -3.57 -16.07 13.75
C LYS A 209 -3.15 -14.95 14.71
N THR A 210 -2.94 -13.76 14.15
CA THR A 210 -2.47 -12.60 14.90
C THR A 210 -3.33 -11.39 14.56
N ASN A 211 -3.80 -10.69 15.59
CA ASN A 211 -4.52 -9.45 15.44
C ASN A 211 -3.58 -8.26 15.67
N GLU A 212 -3.88 -7.14 15.01
CA GLU A 212 -3.16 -5.87 15.17
C GLU A 212 -4.15 -4.74 15.39
N LYS A 213 -3.85 -3.83 16.31
CA LYS A 213 -4.68 -2.65 16.56
C LYS A 213 -3.84 -1.41 16.76
N TRP A 214 -4.09 -0.41 15.94
CA TRP A 214 -3.53 0.94 16.12
C TRP A 214 -4.57 1.84 16.78
N LYS A 215 -4.22 2.38 17.94
CA LYS A 215 -5.07 3.25 18.77
C LYS A 215 -4.52 4.67 18.80
N GLY A 216 -5.42 5.64 18.90
CA GLY A 216 -5.04 7.05 19.00
C GLY A 216 -4.17 7.49 17.83
N ILE A 217 -4.47 6.99 16.62
CA ILE A 217 -3.84 7.46 15.40
C ILE A 217 -4.18 8.94 15.29
N HIS A 218 -3.18 9.78 15.17
CA HIS A 218 -3.34 11.17 14.78
C HIS A 218 -2.15 11.58 13.92
N GLY A 219 -2.42 12.30 12.84
CA GLY A 219 -1.39 12.73 11.93
C GLY A 219 -1.80 13.92 11.10
N ALA A 220 -0.81 14.48 10.41
CA ALA A 220 -0.98 15.57 9.50
C ALA A 220 -0.03 15.42 8.31
N TYR A 221 -0.46 15.88 7.14
CA TYR A 221 0.44 16.14 6.02
C TYR A 221 0.15 17.50 5.41
N ILE A 222 1.18 18.06 4.76
CA ILE A 222 1.07 19.17 3.83
C ILE A 222 1.82 18.81 2.55
N THR A 223 1.20 19.12 1.43
CA THR A 223 1.76 18.98 0.09
C THR A 223 1.76 20.36 -0.56
N LEU A 224 2.91 20.76 -1.09
CA LEU A 224 3.09 21.99 -1.86
C LEU A 224 3.41 21.60 -3.29
N THR A 225 2.63 22.12 -4.24
CA THR A 225 2.85 21.92 -5.67
C THR A 225 3.10 23.26 -6.32
N LYS A 226 4.20 23.36 -7.08
CA LYS A 226 4.53 24.54 -7.88
C LYS A 226 5.09 24.05 -9.21
N ASP A 227 4.45 24.45 -10.29
CA ASP A 227 4.78 23.98 -11.64
C ASP A 227 4.80 22.44 -11.65
N GLU A 228 5.89 21.82 -12.10
CA GLU A 228 6.02 20.36 -12.16
C GLU A 228 6.61 19.73 -10.88
N TRP A 229 6.89 20.54 -9.85
CA TRP A 229 7.40 20.09 -8.57
C TRP A 229 6.30 19.86 -7.55
N ASN A 230 6.40 18.77 -6.80
CA ASN A 230 5.50 18.41 -5.71
C ASN A 230 6.30 17.92 -4.50
N GLY A 231 6.16 18.58 -3.36
CA GLY A 231 6.81 18.19 -2.10
C GLY A 231 5.78 17.92 -1.02
N ARG A 232 5.94 16.82 -0.25
CA ARG A 232 5.03 16.44 0.84
C ARG A 232 5.81 16.12 2.11
N VAL A 233 5.34 16.66 3.24
CA VAL A 233 5.80 16.30 4.59
C VAL A 233 4.61 15.72 5.36
N MET A 234 4.84 14.62 6.07
CA MET A 234 3.84 13.94 6.89
C MET A 234 4.42 13.57 8.25
N VAL A 235 3.63 13.75 9.31
CA VAL A 235 3.90 13.23 10.65
C VAL A 235 2.68 12.51 11.18
N MET A 236 2.88 11.36 11.84
CA MET A 236 1.81 10.61 12.48
C MET A 236 2.31 9.93 13.75
N ARG A 237 1.44 9.79 14.74
CA ARG A 237 1.70 9.02 15.96
C ARG A 237 0.53 8.08 16.26
N HIS A 238 0.84 6.92 16.81
CA HIS A 238 -0.16 5.94 17.25
C HIS A 238 0.40 5.06 18.37
N LYS A 239 -0.48 4.25 18.99
CA LYS A 239 -0.10 3.14 19.89
C LYS A 239 -0.56 1.82 19.28
N ALA A 240 0.34 0.86 19.15
CA ALA A 240 0.08 -0.46 18.60
C ALA A 240 -0.17 -1.50 19.70
N ASN A 241 -1.15 -2.36 19.47
CA ASN A 241 -1.37 -3.60 20.19
C ASN A 241 -1.30 -4.79 19.23
N THR A 242 -0.50 -5.80 19.55
CA THR A 242 -0.42 -7.06 18.79
C THR A 242 -0.73 -8.23 19.73
N TRP A 243 -1.60 -9.14 19.31
CA TRP A 243 -2.04 -10.27 20.15
C TRP A 243 -2.48 -11.51 19.36
N THR A 244 -2.32 -12.69 19.96
CA THR A 244 -3.00 -13.91 19.53
C THR A 244 -4.43 -13.86 20.04
N PRO A 245 -5.47 -14.02 19.19
CA PRO A 245 -6.84 -14.18 19.65
C PRO A 245 -7.01 -15.50 20.39
N ALA A 246 -7.98 -15.55 21.31
CA ALA A 246 -8.37 -16.80 21.95
C ALA A 246 -8.71 -17.87 20.89
N TYR A 247 -8.27 -19.10 21.13
CA TYR A 247 -8.49 -20.24 20.25
C TYR A 247 -8.64 -21.50 21.10
N ASP A 248 -9.75 -22.22 20.90
CA ASP A 248 -10.18 -23.31 21.79
C ASP A 248 -10.16 -22.86 23.27
N ASP A 249 -9.51 -23.61 24.15
CA ASP A 249 -9.38 -23.31 25.58
C ASP A 249 -8.23 -22.34 25.92
N GLN A 250 -7.52 -21.82 24.92
CA GLN A 250 -6.40 -20.88 25.13
C GLN A 250 -6.91 -19.43 25.19
N PRO A 251 -6.60 -18.67 26.25
CA PRO A 251 -7.00 -17.27 26.36
C PRO A 251 -6.23 -16.40 25.35
N GLU A 252 -6.77 -15.20 25.09
CA GLU A 252 -6.02 -14.21 24.30
C GLU A 252 -4.72 -13.81 25.00
N THR A 253 -3.66 -13.57 24.21
CA THR A 253 -2.35 -13.19 24.73
C THR A 253 -1.82 -11.96 24.00
N VAL A 254 -1.68 -10.85 24.72
CA VAL A 254 -1.11 -9.59 24.20
C VAL A 254 0.39 -9.55 24.52
N TRP A 255 1.23 -9.51 23.50
CA TRP A 255 2.69 -9.45 23.67
C TRP A 255 3.32 -8.13 23.21
N VAL A 256 2.59 -7.32 22.44
CA VAL A 256 2.96 -5.92 22.20
C VAL A 256 1.86 -5.04 22.80
N PRO A 257 1.95 -4.58 24.06
CA PRO A 257 0.96 -3.69 24.64
C PRO A 257 1.35 -2.22 24.49
N ASN A 258 0.48 -1.41 23.87
CA ASN A 258 0.57 0.06 23.81
C ASN A 258 1.91 0.58 23.27
N LEU A 259 2.51 -0.11 22.31
CA LEU A 259 3.79 0.30 21.72
C LEU A 259 3.58 1.58 20.93
N GLN A 260 4.12 2.68 21.46
CA GLN A 260 3.95 3.97 20.85
C GLN A 260 4.95 4.16 19.70
N THR A 261 4.45 4.55 18.54
CA THR A 261 5.25 4.74 17.32
C THR A 261 5.00 6.13 16.76
N THR A 262 6.08 6.83 16.40
CA THR A 262 6.05 8.08 15.63
C THR A 262 6.61 7.83 14.24
N ILE A 263 5.92 8.35 13.23
CA ILE A 263 6.26 8.20 11.81
C ILE A 263 6.45 9.60 11.22
N ILE A 264 7.52 9.78 10.47
CA ILE A 264 7.77 10.98 9.66
C ILE A 264 8.08 10.53 8.24
N ALA A 265 7.44 11.17 7.26
CA ALA A 265 7.68 10.95 5.84
C ALA A 265 7.93 12.27 5.11
N LEU A 266 8.85 12.24 4.14
CA LEU A 266 9.17 13.34 3.25
C LEU A 266 9.24 12.82 1.82
N SER A 267 8.68 13.55 0.88
CA SER A 267 8.84 13.31 -0.55
C SER A 267 9.08 14.61 -1.30
N LEU A 268 9.90 14.53 -2.35
CA LEU A 268 10.08 15.58 -3.34
C LEU A 268 10.08 14.94 -4.72
N ASN A 269 9.10 15.28 -5.52
CA ASN A 269 8.83 14.68 -6.80
C ASN A 269 8.83 15.75 -7.90
N TYR A 270 9.22 15.35 -9.10
CA TYR A 270 9.14 16.17 -10.32
C TYR A 270 8.49 15.34 -11.43
N ASP A 271 7.58 15.94 -12.20
CA ASP A 271 6.95 15.33 -13.39
C ASP A 271 6.79 16.38 -14.47
N GLY A 272 7.88 16.67 -15.18
CA GLY A 272 7.93 17.81 -16.09
C GLY A 272 8.81 17.59 -17.30
N ALA A 273 8.43 18.27 -18.40
CA ALA A 273 8.95 18.00 -19.73
C ALA A 273 8.88 16.49 -20.07
N ASN A 274 10.03 15.82 -20.03
CA ASN A 274 10.15 14.38 -20.26
C ASN A 274 10.72 13.62 -19.04
N TRP A 275 10.98 14.29 -17.92
CA TRP A 275 11.64 13.69 -16.76
C TRP A 275 10.66 13.43 -15.62
N LEU A 276 10.87 12.29 -14.96
CA LEU A 276 10.18 11.94 -13.72
C LEU A 276 11.24 11.73 -12.63
N LEU A 277 11.12 12.46 -11.53
CA LEU A 277 11.87 12.19 -10.31
C LEU A 277 10.87 11.77 -9.24
N ARG A 278 11.09 10.60 -8.63
CA ARG A 278 10.30 10.12 -7.49
C ARG A 278 11.20 9.87 -6.30
N SER A 279 10.86 10.42 -5.14
CA SER A 279 11.62 10.22 -3.92
C SER A 279 10.73 10.08 -2.69
N GLU A 280 11.15 9.24 -1.75
CA GLU A 280 10.58 9.18 -0.40
C GLU A 280 11.66 8.89 0.62
N LEU A 281 11.57 9.55 1.77
CA LEU A 281 12.40 9.33 2.95
C LEU A 281 11.48 9.18 4.15
N ASN A 282 11.44 7.99 4.75
CA ASN A 282 10.52 7.70 5.83
C ASN A 282 11.27 7.15 7.05
N ARG A 283 10.80 7.51 8.25
CA ARG A 283 11.35 7.03 9.52
C ARG A 283 10.25 6.71 10.52
N PHE A 284 10.38 5.53 11.13
CA PHE A 284 9.54 5.09 12.23
C PHE A 284 10.40 4.99 13.48
N LYS A 285 9.90 5.46 14.60
CA LYS A 285 10.55 5.35 15.91
C LYS A 285 9.55 4.82 16.94
N GLN A 286 9.96 3.80 17.67
CA GLN A 286 9.20 3.22 18.77
C GLN A 286 9.76 3.67 20.12
N ASP A 287 8.90 4.13 21.01
CA ASP A 287 9.34 4.76 22.26
C ASP A 287 9.88 3.75 23.28
N THR A 288 9.17 2.64 23.50
CA THR A 288 9.51 1.66 24.55
C THR A 288 10.61 0.71 24.11
N SER A 289 10.47 0.10 22.93
CA SER A 289 11.46 -0.83 22.38
C SER A 289 12.74 -0.13 21.91
N LYS A 290 12.66 1.19 21.62
CA LYS A 290 13.69 1.98 20.96
C LYS A 290 14.04 1.49 19.54
N ALA A 291 13.19 0.69 18.91
CA ALA A 291 13.36 0.33 17.51
C ALA A 291 13.23 1.56 16.61
N GLN A 292 14.10 1.63 15.60
CA GLN A 292 13.99 2.59 14.51
C GLN A 292 13.99 1.85 13.17
N TYR A 293 13.17 2.33 12.24
CA TYR A 293 13.06 1.79 10.89
C TYR A 293 13.28 2.94 9.91
N ASP A 294 14.27 2.80 9.04
CA ASP A 294 14.65 3.78 8.03
C ASP A 294 14.33 3.24 6.64
N TYR A 295 13.60 4.03 5.86
CA TYR A 295 13.17 3.71 4.51
C TYR A 295 13.59 4.81 3.54
N TYR A 296 14.03 4.43 2.35
CA TYR A 296 14.06 5.38 1.25
C TYR A 296 13.67 4.75 -0.09
N LEU A 297 13.21 5.61 -0.97
CA LEU A 297 13.02 5.36 -2.40
C LEU A 297 13.60 6.53 -3.17
N LEU A 298 14.33 6.22 -4.24
CA LEU A 298 14.76 7.18 -5.23
C LEU A 298 14.63 6.55 -6.61
N GLY A 299 13.96 7.23 -7.53
CA GLY A 299 13.84 6.78 -8.89
C GLY A 299 13.82 7.92 -9.89
N VAL A 300 14.40 7.66 -11.04
CA VAL A 300 14.47 8.57 -12.18
C VAL A 300 13.85 7.87 -13.39
N GLY A 301 12.97 8.57 -14.07
CA GLY A 301 12.32 8.11 -15.28
C GLY A 301 12.38 9.14 -16.39
N TYR A 302 12.22 8.65 -17.61
CA TYR A 302 12.20 9.44 -18.82
C TYR A 302 11.04 9.00 -19.72
N ARG A 303 10.30 9.97 -20.25
CA ARG A 303 9.13 9.79 -21.12
C ARG A 303 9.49 10.13 -22.56
N VAL A 304 9.13 9.24 -23.49
CA VAL A 304 9.28 9.43 -24.94
C VAL A 304 8.00 8.95 -25.62
N GLY A 305 7.17 9.90 -26.09
CA GLY A 305 5.82 9.59 -26.55
C GLY A 305 5.03 8.90 -25.45
N ASP A 306 4.40 7.76 -25.79
CA ASP A 306 3.62 6.96 -24.85
C ASP A 306 4.46 6.01 -23.98
N TRP A 307 5.79 6.02 -24.13
CA TRP A 307 6.69 5.19 -23.34
C TRP A 307 7.26 5.96 -22.16
N THR A 308 7.29 5.33 -20.99
CA THR A 308 8.03 5.81 -19.82
C THR A 308 8.94 4.71 -19.30
N ALA A 309 10.26 4.95 -19.32
CA ALA A 309 11.24 4.07 -18.69
C ALA A 309 11.62 4.62 -17.32
N MET A 310 11.85 3.76 -16.33
CA MET A 310 12.21 4.17 -14.98
C MET A 310 13.22 3.24 -14.33
N LEU A 311 14.23 3.84 -13.69
CA LEU A 311 15.17 3.17 -12.80
C LEU A 311 14.86 3.56 -11.37
N THR A 312 14.90 2.62 -10.43
CA THR A 312 14.59 2.89 -9.03
C THR A 312 15.48 2.09 -8.10
N GLN A 313 15.89 2.71 -7.00
CA GLN A 313 16.53 2.06 -5.87
C GLN A 313 15.73 2.36 -4.60
N SER A 314 15.54 1.35 -3.78
CA SER A 314 14.93 1.48 -2.46
C SER A 314 15.75 0.74 -1.41
N ASN A 315 15.52 1.09 -0.16
CA ASN A 315 16.17 0.44 0.96
C ASN A 315 15.27 0.49 2.19
N TYR A 316 15.30 -0.59 2.95
CA TYR A 316 14.75 -0.72 4.28
C TYR A 316 15.86 -1.17 5.23
N LYS A 317 15.91 -0.60 6.44
CA LYS A 317 16.84 -1.04 7.48
C LYS A 317 16.29 -0.74 8.87
N THR A 318 16.31 -1.73 9.75
CA THR A 318 16.08 -1.55 11.17
C THR A 318 17.36 -1.15 11.91
N LYS A 319 17.17 -0.48 13.04
CA LYS A 319 18.19 -0.20 14.05
C LYS A 319 17.59 -0.48 15.42
N ASP A 320 18.29 -1.29 16.21
CA ASP A 320 18.00 -1.41 17.63
C ASP A 320 18.74 -0.30 18.38
N LEU A 321 18.01 0.62 19.00
CA LEU A 321 18.59 1.63 19.88
C LEU A 321 18.31 1.29 21.36
N GLY A 322 17.85 0.07 21.64
CA GLY A 322 17.52 -0.45 22.95
C GLY A 322 17.59 -1.98 22.96
N THR A 323 16.46 -2.63 23.23
CA THR A 323 16.34 -4.10 23.30
C THR A 323 15.20 -4.63 22.43
N ALA A 324 14.86 -3.93 21.34
CA ALA A 324 13.73 -4.29 20.47
C ALA A 324 13.91 -5.64 19.78
N PHE A 325 15.15 -6.02 19.51
CA PHE A 325 15.54 -7.23 18.78
C PHE A 325 16.46 -8.11 19.64
N GLY A 326 16.21 -8.13 20.95
CA GLY A 326 16.97 -8.89 21.95
C GLY A 326 17.94 -8.03 22.77
N ASN A 327 18.47 -8.61 23.85
CA ASN A 327 19.51 -7.99 24.67
C ASN A 327 20.67 -8.98 24.91
N PRO A 328 21.87 -8.78 24.32
CA PRO A 328 22.21 -7.70 23.38
C PRO A 328 21.43 -7.80 22.05
N PRO A 329 21.35 -6.73 21.24
CA PRO A 329 20.67 -6.77 19.94
C PRO A 329 21.21 -7.90 19.06
N GLN A 330 20.31 -8.77 18.59
CA GLN A 330 20.70 -9.99 17.87
C GLN A 330 20.92 -9.79 16.36
N GLY A 331 20.60 -8.62 15.83
CA GLY A 331 20.83 -8.27 14.43
C GLY A 331 19.89 -7.19 13.93
N ILE A 332 19.80 -7.08 12.61
CA ILE A 332 18.89 -6.15 11.92
C ILE A 332 18.08 -6.90 10.86
N GLU A 333 16.93 -6.34 10.51
CA GLU A 333 16.20 -6.64 9.28
C GLU A 333 16.50 -5.53 8.27
N ALA A 334 16.97 -5.91 7.08
CA ALA A 334 17.34 -4.93 6.09
C ALA A 334 17.20 -5.51 4.68
N ARG A 335 16.78 -4.66 3.75
CA ARG A 335 16.63 -5.03 2.35
C ARG A 335 17.03 -3.87 1.46
N ARG A 336 17.60 -4.18 0.30
CA ARG A 336 17.88 -3.19 -0.73
C ARG A 336 17.44 -3.72 -2.08
N SER A 337 16.49 -3.02 -2.68
CA SER A 337 15.95 -3.38 -3.98
C SER A 337 16.32 -2.38 -5.06
N ARG A 338 16.47 -2.88 -6.27
CA ARG A 338 16.62 -2.09 -7.50
C ARG A 338 15.62 -2.60 -8.51
N SER A 339 15.01 -1.69 -9.27
CA SER A 339 14.09 -2.06 -10.32
C SER A 339 14.30 -1.25 -11.59
N VAL A 340 13.97 -1.90 -12.71
CA VAL A 340 13.80 -1.26 -14.01
C VAL A 340 12.36 -1.49 -14.42
N ALA A 341 11.62 -0.41 -14.66
CA ALA A 341 10.25 -0.46 -15.14
C ALA A 341 10.14 0.19 -16.51
N LEU A 342 9.30 -0.38 -17.36
CA LEU A 342 8.91 0.18 -18.64
C LEU A 342 7.38 0.20 -18.69
N ARG A 343 6.83 1.38 -18.96
CA ARG A 343 5.40 1.62 -19.10
C ARG A 343 5.11 2.07 -20.53
N TYR A 344 4.01 1.58 -21.09
CA TYR A 344 3.42 2.02 -22.33
C TYR A 344 1.97 2.43 -22.09
N ASP A 345 1.65 3.68 -22.38
CA ASP A 345 0.30 4.23 -22.26
C ASP A 345 -0.50 3.90 -23.52
N LEU A 346 -1.41 2.93 -23.41
CA LEU A 346 -2.31 2.57 -24.52
C LEU A 346 -3.32 3.68 -24.81
N ASN A 347 -3.81 4.30 -23.73
CA ASN A 347 -4.68 5.47 -23.73
C ASN A 347 -4.71 6.06 -22.30
N LYS A 348 -5.55 7.08 -22.08
CA LYS A 348 -5.67 7.76 -20.78
C LYS A 348 -6.09 6.83 -19.63
N ASN A 349 -6.72 5.70 -19.93
CA ASN A 349 -7.32 4.78 -18.98
C ASN A 349 -6.58 3.45 -18.88
N TRP A 350 -5.60 3.17 -19.74
CA TRP A 350 -4.92 1.88 -19.83
C TRP A 350 -3.41 2.05 -19.98
N ALA A 351 -2.66 1.32 -19.15
CA ALA A 351 -1.21 1.23 -19.23
C ALA A 351 -0.76 -0.24 -19.21
N LEU A 352 0.15 -0.59 -20.11
CA LEU A 352 0.90 -1.85 -20.08
C LEU A 352 2.25 -1.60 -19.43
N LYS A 353 2.67 -2.50 -18.55
CA LYS A 353 3.90 -2.32 -17.78
C LYS A 353 4.70 -3.61 -17.70
N GLY A 354 6.01 -3.49 -17.82
CA GLY A 354 6.98 -4.51 -17.47
C GLY A 354 7.89 -4.00 -16.36
N GLN A 355 8.23 -4.85 -15.39
CA GLN A 355 9.15 -4.51 -14.32
C GLN A 355 10.05 -5.69 -13.98
N TYR A 356 11.34 -5.40 -13.88
CA TYR A 356 12.35 -6.33 -13.41
C TYR A 356 12.92 -5.84 -12.09
N ASP A 357 12.83 -6.67 -11.05
CA ASP A 357 13.28 -6.37 -9.70
C ASP A 357 14.48 -7.23 -9.33
N VAL A 358 15.45 -6.62 -8.65
CA VAL A 358 16.56 -7.28 -7.97
C VAL A 358 16.55 -6.83 -6.52
N SER A 359 16.23 -7.74 -5.61
CA SER A 359 16.25 -7.50 -4.17
C SER A 359 17.42 -8.24 -3.54
N LYS A 360 18.13 -7.53 -2.67
CA LYS A 360 19.16 -8.08 -1.80
C LYS A 360 18.70 -8.05 -0.36
N ASP A 361 18.57 -9.22 0.25
CA ASP A 361 18.31 -9.37 1.67
C ASP A 361 19.63 -9.16 2.44
N ARG A 362 19.57 -8.31 3.45
CA ARG A 362 20.69 -7.94 4.31
C ARG A 362 20.34 -8.13 5.78
N THR A 363 19.29 -8.90 6.04
CA THR A 363 18.87 -9.30 7.37
C THR A 363 19.93 -10.20 7.98
N THR A 364 20.30 -9.90 9.23
CA THR A 364 21.31 -10.67 9.99
C THR A 364 20.72 -11.34 11.22
N TRP A 365 19.51 -10.94 11.63
CA TRP A 365 18.88 -11.44 12.85
C TRP A 365 18.28 -12.85 12.67
N TYR A 366 17.72 -13.14 11.50
CA TYR A 366 17.09 -14.41 11.18
C TYR A 366 17.11 -14.64 9.66
N ASP A 367 16.83 -15.87 9.22
CA ASP A 367 16.70 -16.18 7.80
C ASP A 367 15.33 -15.74 7.27
N PHE A 368 15.32 -14.56 6.64
CA PHE A 368 14.13 -14.02 5.98
C PHE A 368 13.98 -14.57 4.54
N PHE A 369 13.32 -13.84 3.65
CA PHE A 369 13.00 -14.31 2.28
C PHE A 369 14.22 -14.46 1.36
N GLY A 370 15.39 -13.89 1.73
CA GLY A 370 16.61 -13.97 0.93
C GLY A 370 16.60 -13.09 -0.32
N ASP A 371 17.69 -13.19 -1.07
CA ASP A 371 17.84 -12.49 -2.35
C ASP A 371 16.84 -13.01 -3.38
N HIS A 372 16.36 -12.14 -4.26
CA HIS A 372 15.58 -12.58 -5.42
C HIS A 372 15.73 -11.67 -6.63
N LYS A 373 15.46 -12.25 -7.80
CA LYS A 373 15.23 -11.56 -9.07
C LYS A 373 13.86 -11.94 -9.58
N MET A 374 13.04 -10.97 -9.93
CA MET A 374 11.67 -11.19 -10.38
C MET A 374 11.37 -10.38 -11.64
N LEU A 375 10.59 -10.97 -12.54
CA LEU A 375 10.04 -10.30 -13.70
C LEU A 375 8.52 -10.28 -13.58
N THR A 376 7.90 -9.13 -13.81
CA THR A 376 6.45 -8.95 -13.79
C THR A 376 5.97 -8.13 -14.98
N PHE A 377 4.80 -8.48 -15.48
CA PHE A 377 4.06 -7.73 -16.48
C PHE A 377 2.66 -7.44 -15.97
N SER A 378 2.13 -6.26 -16.27
CA SER A 378 0.81 -5.85 -15.80
C SER A 378 0.07 -5.05 -16.86
N ALA A 379 -1.22 -5.35 -17.02
CA ALA A 379 -2.18 -4.49 -17.69
C ALA A 379 -3.01 -3.80 -16.61
N GLN A 380 -2.95 -2.46 -16.57
CA GLN A 380 -3.56 -1.67 -15.50
C GLN A 380 -4.54 -0.66 -16.09
N THR A 381 -5.67 -0.47 -15.42
CA THR A 381 -6.74 0.40 -15.89
C THR A 381 -7.40 1.19 -14.76
N SER A 382 -7.98 2.34 -15.14
CA SER A 382 -8.89 3.15 -14.33
C SER A 382 -10.02 3.65 -15.23
N PHE A 383 -11.27 3.55 -14.80
CA PHE A 383 -12.46 3.86 -15.59
C PHE A 383 -13.55 4.59 -14.80
#